data_AF-A0A936EIQ7-F1
#
_entry.id   AF-A0A936EIQ7-F1
#
_cell.length_a   1.000
_cell.length_b   1.000
_cell.length_c   1.000
_cell.angle_alpha   90.00
_cell.angle_beta   90.00
_cell.angle_gamma   90.00
#
_symmetry.space_group_name_H-M   'P 1'
#
loop_
_entity.id
_entity.type
_entity.pdbx_description
1 polymer ?
#
loop_
_entity_poly.entity_id
_entity_poly.type
_entity_poly.pdbx_seq_one_letter_code
_entity_poly.pdbx_strand_id
1 'polypeptide(L)'
;MRTPTGPPASRPELQGRRPVRATGRRHHLLTPLQNPAGPFGSGLAVEKLRGFGLLQRDRLFDHYGDLDSDFHHRPSVWVEPLGDWGPGRVQLVRAPAHGPLDNNISVFWVPDRLRPPGTPLELRYRLHWTQEPPTAPAVAPVIATHVGNLEPLGRLFWIDFAGDDIARRDNGALDADLQIGPGARLLRKSVRKNPADASWRVALEVVAEAPGRAVELRCRLRAGYQ
;
A
#
# COMPACT_ATOMS: atom_id res chain seq x y z
N MET A 1 -27.68 -26.84 10.12
CA MET A 1 -26.44 -26.70 10.91
C MET A 1 -25.31 -27.36 10.14
N ARG A 2 -24.35 -26.60 9.62
CA ARG A 2 -23.11 -27.16 9.04
C ARG A 2 -22.00 -26.95 10.06
N THR A 3 -21.36 -28.03 10.47
CA THR A 3 -20.12 -28.02 11.24
C THR A 3 -19.01 -27.35 10.43
N PRO A 4 -18.23 -26.40 10.99
CA PRO A 4 -17.02 -25.94 10.35
C PRO A 4 -15.92 -26.96 10.60
N THR A 5 -15.44 -27.57 9.53
CA THR A 5 -14.18 -28.34 9.51
C THR A 5 -13.00 -27.36 9.52
N GLY A 6 -12.13 -27.51 10.52
CA GLY A 6 -10.77 -26.97 10.52
C GLY A 6 -10.59 -25.67 11.33
N PRO A 7 -9.41 -25.46 11.95
CA PRO A 7 -9.11 -24.21 12.63
C PRO A 7 -9.11 -23.07 11.61
N PRO A 8 -9.59 -21.86 11.97
CA PRO A 8 -9.63 -20.75 11.05
C PRO A 8 -8.21 -20.42 10.58
N ALA A 9 -7.96 -20.61 9.29
CA ALA A 9 -6.80 -20.03 8.63
C ALA A 9 -6.75 -18.52 8.95
N SER A 10 -5.57 -18.01 9.29
CA SER A 10 -5.33 -16.59 9.55
C SER A 10 -5.95 -15.74 8.45
N ARG A 11 -6.93 -14.87 8.78
CA ARG A 11 -7.69 -14.07 7.79
C ARG A 11 -6.72 -13.20 6.98
N PRO A 12 -6.41 -13.52 5.71
CA PRO A 12 -5.50 -12.72 4.88
C PRO A 12 -6.04 -11.29 4.65
N GLU A 13 -7.34 -11.09 4.84
CA GLU A 13 -8.03 -9.80 4.77
C GLU A 13 -7.54 -8.77 5.80
N LEU A 14 -7.03 -9.18 6.96
CA LEU A 14 -6.59 -8.26 8.01
C LEU A 14 -5.29 -7.54 7.66
N GLN A 15 -4.38 -8.22 6.94
CA GLN A 15 -3.12 -7.63 6.49
C GLN A 15 -3.29 -6.76 5.24
N GLY A 16 -4.18 -7.13 4.32
CA GLY A 16 -4.50 -6.36 3.10
C GLY A 16 -4.87 -4.89 3.32
N ARG A 17 -5.32 -4.57 4.53
CA ARG A 17 -5.95 -3.29 4.92
C ARG A 17 -5.01 -2.33 5.65
N ARG A 18 -3.77 -2.75 5.92
CA ARG A 18 -2.69 -1.87 6.39
C ARG A 18 -1.80 -1.54 5.21
N PRO A 19 -1.84 -0.37 4.60
CA PRO A 19 -0.85 -0.03 3.61
C PRO A 19 0.42 0.57 4.23
N VAL A 20 1.56 0.32 3.59
CA VAL A 20 2.78 1.09 3.86
C VAL A 20 2.73 2.36 3.04
N ARG A 21 2.99 3.51 3.70
CA ARG A 21 3.12 4.79 3.01
C ARG A 21 4.55 5.27 3.12
N ALA A 22 5.13 5.67 1.99
CA ALA A 22 6.40 6.38 1.93
C ALA A 22 6.22 7.69 1.17
N THR A 23 6.82 8.77 1.67
CA THR A 23 6.72 10.11 1.07
C THR A 23 8.07 10.78 0.89
N GLY A 24 8.32 11.24 -0.34
CA GLY A 24 9.43 12.12 -0.72
C GLY A 24 8.91 13.43 -1.32
N ARG A 25 9.80 14.31 -1.80
CA ARG A 25 9.45 15.65 -2.33
C ARG A 25 8.30 15.69 -3.36
N ARG A 26 8.09 14.64 -4.16
CA ARG A 26 7.02 14.56 -5.19
C ARG A 26 6.32 13.19 -5.28
N HIS A 27 6.63 12.26 -4.37
CA HIS A 27 6.14 10.88 -4.44
C HIS A 27 5.39 10.53 -3.17
N HIS A 28 4.13 10.13 -3.30
CA HIS A 28 3.39 9.40 -2.28
C HIS A 28 3.19 7.99 -2.81
N LEU A 29 3.87 7.01 -2.22
CA LEU A 29 3.66 5.61 -2.53
C LEU A 29 2.80 5.00 -1.43
N LEU A 30 1.76 4.27 -1.84
CA LEU A 30 0.96 3.43 -0.98
C LEU A 30 1.10 1.99 -1.47
N THR A 31 1.69 1.12 -0.66
CA THR A 31 1.82 -0.31 -0.97
C THR A 31 0.86 -1.08 -0.08
N PRO A 32 -0.24 -1.63 -0.64
CA PRO A 32 -1.08 -2.57 0.09
C PRO A 32 -0.23 -3.74 0.62
N LEU A 33 -0.45 -4.12 1.88
CA LEU A 33 0.26 -5.27 2.45
C LEU A 33 -0.37 -6.57 1.97
N GLN A 34 0.47 -7.58 1.80
CA GLN A 34 0.08 -8.93 1.40
C GLN A 34 0.83 -9.89 2.33
N ASN A 35 0.24 -11.05 2.61
CA ASN A 35 0.94 -12.13 3.28
C ASN A 35 1.62 -13.00 2.21
N PRO A 36 2.94 -12.87 1.97
CA PRO A 36 3.60 -13.62 0.92
C PRO A 36 3.84 -15.08 1.35
N ALA A 37 3.91 -16.00 0.38
CA ALA A 37 4.25 -17.41 0.65
C ALA A 37 5.71 -17.62 1.09
N GLY A 38 6.59 -16.66 0.82
CA GLY A 38 7.99 -16.63 1.24
C GLY A 38 8.45 -15.20 1.54
N PRO A 39 9.64 -15.01 2.13
CA PRO A 39 10.17 -13.68 2.41
C PRO A 39 10.22 -12.81 1.16
N PHE A 40 9.64 -11.60 1.24
CA PHE A 40 9.54 -10.70 0.10
C PHE A 40 9.88 -9.26 0.49
N GLY A 41 10.86 -8.68 -0.21
CA GLY A 41 11.31 -7.31 -0.01
C GLY A 41 10.99 -6.42 -1.21
N SER A 42 10.59 -5.17 -0.95
CA SER A 42 10.45 -4.12 -1.97
C SER A 42 11.02 -2.80 -1.45
N GLY A 43 11.57 -1.96 -2.35
CA GLY A 43 12.19 -0.70 -1.96
C GLY A 43 11.71 0.48 -2.80
N LEU A 44 11.61 1.65 -2.18
CA LEU A 44 11.41 2.93 -2.86
C LEU A 44 12.64 3.81 -2.66
N ALA A 45 13.37 4.08 -3.75
CA ALA A 45 14.43 5.06 -3.75
C ALA A 45 13.88 6.47 -3.52
N VAL A 46 14.56 7.24 -2.66
CA VAL A 46 14.20 8.60 -2.28
C VAL A 46 15.47 9.44 -2.17
N GLU A 47 15.53 10.55 -2.90
CA GLU A 47 16.64 11.50 -2.76
C GLU A 47 16.55 12.29 -1.45
N LYS A 48 15.33 12.68 -1.08
CA LYS A 48 15.04 13.41 0.16
C LYS A 48 13.75 12.92 0.79
N LEU A 49 13.89 12.18 1.88
CA LEU A 49 12.79 11.59 2.62
C LEU A 49 12.06 12.65 3.45
N ARG A 50 10.73 12.68 3.36
CA ARG A 50 9.87 13.54 4.18
C ARG A 50 9.18 12.77 5.30
N GLY A 51 8.99 11.47 5.08
CA GLY A 51 8.53 10.54 6.09
C GLY A 51 8.03 9.25 5.49
N PHE A 52 7.88 8.24 6.32
CA PHE A 52 7.40 6.92 5.95
C PHE A 52 6.77 6.23 7.15
N GLY A 53 5.92 5.23 6.93
CA GLY A 53 5.27 4.55 8.04
C GLY A 53 4.31 3.45 7.61
N LEU A 54 3.82 2.74 8.62
CA LEU A 54 2.73 1.78 8.48
C LEU A 54 1.43 2.48 8.88
N LEU A 55 0.46 2.46 7.98
CA LEU A 55 -0.82 3.10 8.21
C LEU A 55 -1.90 2.05 8.45
N GLN A 56 -2.68 2.26 9.51
CA GLN A 56 -3.96 1.60 9.73
C GLN A 56 -5.04 2.55 9.18
N ARG A 57 -5.51 2.29 7.95
CA ARG A 57 -6.46 3.20 7.28
C ARG A 57 -7.89 2.77 7.41
N ASP A 58 -8.13 1.47 7.33
CA ASP A 58 -9.43 0.89 7.63
C ASP A 58 -9.63 0.89 9.16
N ARG A 59 -10.77 1.43 9.57
CA ARG A 59 -11.16 1.64 10.98
C ARG A 59 -12.63 1.30 11.24
N LEU A 60 -13.32 0.71 10.27
CA LEU A 60 -14.70 0.28 10.47
C LEU A 60 -14.70 -1.02 11.28
N PHE A 61 -15.41 -1.07 12.41
CA PHE A 61 -15.44 -2.27 13.25
C PHE A 61 -15.88 -3.53 12.46
N ASP A 62 -16.91 -3.39 11.64
CA ASP A 62 -17.52 -4.47 10.84
C ASP A 62 -16.53 -5.18 9.91
N HIS A 63 -15.42 -4.52 9.58
CA HIS A 63 -14.35 -5.08 8.77
C HIS A 63 -13.42 -6.03 9.54
N TYR A 64 -13.45 -5.98 10.87
CA TYR A 64 -12.65 -6.80 11.77
C TYR A 64 -13.53 -7.85 12.48
N GLY A 65 -14.68 -7.41 13.01
CA GLY A 65 -15.64 -8.26 13.71
C GLY A 65 -15.04 -8.98 14.92
N ASP A 66 -14.02 -8.40 15.54
CA ASP A 66 -13.30 -8.93 16.70
C ASP A 66 -13.48 -7.96 17.87
N LEU A 67 -14.13 -8.46 18.93
CA LEU A 67 -14.48 -7.68 20.12
C LEU A 67 -13.32 -7.56 21.12
N ASP A 68 -12.29 -8.38 20.99
CA ASP A 68 -11.23 -8.52 22.00
C ASP A 68 -9.94 -7.79 21.58
N SER A 69 -9.67 -7.72 20.28
CA SER A 69 -8.37 -7.29 19.74
C SER A 69 -8.28 -5.83 19.30
N ASP A 70 -9.42 -5.13 19.27
CA ASP A 70 -9.59 -3.70 18.91
C ASP A 70 -8.78 -3.27 17.67
N PHE A 71 -8.75 -4.12 16.63
CA PHE A 71 -7.91 -3.91 15.46
C PHE A 71 -8.14 -2.56 14.76
N HIS A 72 -9.40 -2.13 14.70
CA HIS A 72 -9.83 -0.86 14.09
C HIS A 72 -9.30 0.39 14.82
N HIS A 73 -9.00 0.29 16.12
CA HIS A 73 -8.45 1.39 16.92
C HIS A 73 -6.93 1.45 16.92
N ARG A 74 -6.25 0.41 16.41
CA ARG A 74 -4.78 0.36 16.43
C ARG A 74 -4.19 1.57 15.71
N PRO A 75 -3.12 2.17 16.27
CA PRO A 75 -2.54 3.38 15.70
C PRO A 75 -1.82 3.06 14.39
N SER A 76 -1.77 4.07 13.51
CA SER A 76 -0.70 4.16 12.51
C SER A 76 0.59 4.63 13.18
N VAL A 77 1.74 4.26 12.63
CA VAL A 77 3.03 4.82 13.03
C VAL A 77 3.69 5.51 11.84
N TRP A 78 4.14 6.75 12.05
CA TRP A 78 4.78 7.57 11.02
C TRP A 78 6.12 8.12 11.52
N VAL A 79 7.18 7.84 10.76
CA VAL A 79 8.53 8.37 10.98
C VAL A 79 8.68 9.67 10.21
N GLU A 80 8.93 10.75 10.93
CA GLU A 80 9.29 12.06 10.38
C GLU A 80 10.80 12.30 10.60
N PRO A 81 11.63 12.25 9.55
CA PRO A 81 13.03 12.64 9.63
C PRO A 81 13.19 14.11 10.07
N LEU A 82 14.02 14.34 11.09
CA LEU A 82 14.41 15.68 11.52
C LEU A 82 15.78 16.01 10.93
N GLY A 83 15.77 16.84 9.89
CA GLY A 83 16.96 17.17 9.11
C GLY A 83 17.04 16.39 7.80
N ASP A 84 18.24 16.31 7.22
CA ASP A 84 18.46 15.63 5.95
C ASP A 84 19.20 14.32 6.17
N TRP A 85 18.53 13.20 5.92
CA TRP A 85 19.14 11.86 5.98
C TRP A 85 19.94 11.55 4.71
N GLY A 86 19.82 12.38 3.67
CA GLY A 86 20.42 12.16 2.37
C GLY A 86 19.68 11.11 1.53
N PRO A 87 20.28 10.74 0.38
CA PRO A 87 19.70 9.77 -0.52
C PRO A 87 19.72 8.36 0.07
N GLY A 88 18.66 7.61 -0.20
CA GLY A 88 18.54 6.24 0.24
C GLY A 88 17.27 5.60 -0.28
N ARG A 89 16.83 4.56 0.41
CA ARG A 89 15.60 3.84 0.08
C ARG A 89 14.81 3.48 1.32
N VAL A 90 13.49 3.62 1.24
CA VAL A 90 12.58 3.01 2.21
C VAL A 90 12.38 1.56 1.79
N GLN A 91 12.77 0.62 2.63
CA GLN A 91 12.57 -0.81 2.42
C GLN A 91 11.37 -1.30 3.19
N LEU A 92 10.59 -2.15 2.54
CA LEU A 92 9.50 -2.92 3.11
C LEU A 92 9.85 -4.40 2.98
N VAL A 93 9.96 -5.07 4.12
CA VAL A 93 10.17 -6.52 4.21
C VAL A 93 8.92 -7.15 4.77
N ARG A 94 8.45 -8.20 4.10
CA ARG A 94 7.34 -9.05 4.55
C ARG A 94 7.83 -10.47 4.68
N ALA A 95 7.62 -11.06 5.85
CA ALA A 95 7.78 -12.48 6.09
C ALA A 95 6.43 -13.20 5.96
N PRO A 96 6.41 -14.52 5.74
CA PRO A 96 5.19 -15.31 5.91
C PRO A 96 4.67 -15.17 7.35
N ALA A 97 3.39 -14.85 7.50
CA ALA A 97 2.66 -14.98 8.76
C ALA A 97 1.83 -16.26 8.71
N HIS A 98 1.89 -17.05 9.78
CA HIS A 98 1.09 -18.25 9.98
C HIS A 98 -0.13 -17.97 10.87
N GLY A 99 0.00 -17.01 11.80
CA GLY A 99 -1.06 -16.58 12.70
C GLY A 99 -1.31 -15.07 12.73
N PRO A 100 -2.43 -14.63 13.32
CA PRO A 100 -2.78 -13.20 13.44
C PRO A 100 -1.87 -12.40 14.37
N LEU A 101 -1.09 -13.09 15.22
CA LEU A 101 -0.15 -12.49 16.16
C LEU A 101 1.27 -12.35 15.59
N ASP A 102 1.52 -12.92 14.39
CA ASP A 102 2.83 -12.88 13.79
C ASP A 102 3.12 -11.47 13.27
N ASN A 103 4.08 -10.79 13.90
CA ASN A 103 4.63 -9.55 13.39
C ASN A 103 5.53 -9.86 12.18
N ASN A 104 4.97 -9.75 10.99
CA ASN A 104 5.64 -10.18 9.77
C ASN A 104 6.02 -9.02 8.83
N ILE A 105 5.88 -7.76 9.27
CA ILE A 105 6.13 -6.57 8.44
C ILE A 105 7.18 -5.68 9.11
N SER A 106 8.21 -5.33 8.35
CA SER A 106 9.22 -4.34 8.73
C SER A 106 9.32 -3.25 7.67
N VAL A 107 9.34 -1.99 8.10
CA VAL A 107 9.62 -0.84 7.22
C VAL A 107 10.71 0.03 7.84
N PHE A 108 11.74 0.35 7.05
CA PHE A 108 12.89 1.12 7.52
C PHE A 108 13.55 1.85 6.35
N TRP A 109 14.34 2.88 6.65
CA TRP A 109 15.14 3.57 5.66
C TRP A 109 16.58 3.04 5.66
N VAL A 110 17.17 2.92 4.48
CA VAL A 110 18.55 2.49 4.24
C VAL A 110 19.26 3.56 3.43
N PRO A 111 20.41 4.11 3.87
CA PRO A 111 21.20 5.05 3.06
C PRO A 111 21.72 4.37 1.80
N ASP A 112 21.87 5.12 0.71
CA ASP A 112 22.46 4.55 -0.51
C ASP A 112 23.93 4.21 -0.35
N ARG A 113 24.63 4.91 0.55
CA ARG A 113 26.02 4.65 0.93
C ARG A 113 26.11 4.38 2.42
N LEU A 114 26.47 3.14 2.78
CA LEU A 114 26.79 2.80 4.16
C LEU A 114 28.09 3.50 4.56
N ARG A 115 28.15 3.99 5.80
CA ARG A 115 29.38 4.56 6.34
C ARG A 115 30.34 3.42 6.73
N PRO A 116 31.67 3.65 6.71
CA PRO A 116 32.62 2.67 7.20
C PRO A 116 32.35 2.26 8.65
N PRO A 117 32.67 1.02 9.05
CA PRO A 117 32.60 0.60 10.45
C PRO A 117 33.30 1.61 11.38
N GLY A 118 32.68 1.92 12.52
CA GLY A 118 33.18 2.91 13.47
C GLY A 118 32.85 4.37 13.14
N THR A 119 32.26 4.66 11.98
CA THR A 119 31.79 6.02 11.65
C THR A 119 30.37 6.25 12.18
N PRO A 120 30.13 7.27 13.02
CA PRO A 120 28.78 7.56 13.52
C PRO A 120 27.79 7.90 12.40
N LEU A 121 26.56 7.39 12.53
CA LEU A 121 25.41 7.78 11.71
C LEU A 121 24.38 8.45 12.62
N GLU A 122 24.29 9.78 12.55
CA GLU A 122 23.29 10.53 13.31
C GLU A 122 21.97 10.58 12.53
N LEU A 123 20.91 10.02 13.13
CA LEU A 123 19.55 10.06 12.61
C LEU A 123 18.63 10.66 13.69
N ARG A 124 18.17 11.89 13.47
CA ARG A 124 17.14 12.50 14.30
C ARG A 124 15.78 12.29 13.64
N TYR A 125 14.77 11.92 14.43
CA TYR A 125 13.41 11.69 13.94
C TYR A 125 12.36 11.92 15.02
N ARG A 126 11.12 12.06 14.59
CA ARG A 126 9.92 12.01 15.43
C ARG A 126 9.06 10.81 14.99
N LEU A 127 8.53 10.08 15.96
CA LEU A 127 7.49 9.07 15.73
C LEU A 127 6.13 9.65 16.05
N HIS A 128 5.21 9.55 15.11
CA HIS A 128 3.81 9.91 15.30
C HIS A 128 3.00 8.62 15.40
N TRP A 129 2.40 8.40 16.57
CA TRP A 129 1.39 7.36 16.78
C TRP A 129 0.04 8.02 16.65
N THR A 130 -0.67 7.74 15.56
CA THR A 130 -1.79 8.57 15.16
C THR A 130 -2.86 7.77 14.43
N GLN A 131 -4.09 8.27 14.47
CA GLN A 131 -5.17 7.73 13.66
C GLN A 131 -4.99 8.10 12.18
N GLU A 132 -4.45 9.30 11.92
CA GLU A 132 -4.17 9.84 10.59
C GLU A 132 -2.74 10.42 10.50
N PRO A 133 -1.99 10.16 9.43
CA PRO A 133 -0.63 10.67 9.31
C PRO A 133 -0.62 12.21 9.26
N PRO A 134 0.40 12.88 9.84
CA PRO A 134 0.45 14.34 9.99
C PRO A 134 0.60 15.13 8.68
N THR A 135 0.68 14.44 7.54
CA THR A 135 0.84 15.07 6.22
C THR A 135 -0.29 14.68 5.28
N ALA A 136 -1.10 15.68 4.92
CA ALA A 136 -2.08 15.56 3.84
C ALA A 136 -1.33 15.30 2.52
N PRO A 137 -1.75 14.30 1.73
CA PRO A 137 -1.15 14.06 0.41
C PRO A 137 -1.48 15.24 -0.52
N ALA A 138 -0.50 15.65 -1.33
CA ALA A 138 -0.70 16.67 -2.37
C ALA A 138 -1.48 16.15 -3.61
N VAL A 139 -1.93 14.89 -3.55
CA VAL A 139 -2.65 14.19 -4.61
C VAL A 139 -3.80 13.42 -3.98
N ALA A 140 -4.83 13.09 -4.78
CA ALA A 140 -5.94 12.27 -4.32
C ALA A 140 -5.42 10.93 -3.73
N PRO A 141 -5.66 10.63 -2.44
CA PRO A 141 -5.24 9.38 -1.84
C PRO A 141 -6.03 8.19 -2.39
N VAL A 142 -5.35 7.04 -2.51
CA VAL A 142 -6.03 5.74 -2.59
C VAL A 142 -6.77 5.52 -1.27
N ILE A 143 -8.07 5.24 -1.27
CA ILE A 143 -8.86 4.94 -0.07
C ILE A 143 -9.08 3.45 0.15
N ALA A 144 -9.09 2.65 -0.92
CA ALA A 144 -9.23 1.21 -0.85
C ALA A 144 -8.47 0.51 -1.99
N THR A 145 -8.05 -0.72 -1.75
CA THR A 145 -7.53 -1.60 -2.79
C THR A 145 -8.11 -2.99 -2.58
N HIS A 146 -8.83 -3.48 -3.57
CA HIS A 146 -9.39 -4.83 -3.60
C HIS A 146 -8.66 -5.65 -4.64
N VAL A 147 -8.36 -6.90 -4.29
CA VAL A 147 -7.71 -7.87 -5.18
C VAL A 147 -8.63 -9.07 -5.33
N GLY A 148 -8.93 -9.43 -6.57
CA GLY A 148 -9.71 -10.62 -6.94
C GLY A 148 -8.89 -11.58 -7.80
N ASN A 149 -9.34 -12.83 -7.88
CA ASN A 149 -8.76 -13.82 -8.76
C ASN A 149 -9.42 -13.75 -10.14
N LEU A 150 -8.62 -13.98 -11.20
CA LEU A 150 -9.08 -14.16 -12.56
C LEU A 150 -8.35 -15.39 -13.11
N GLU A 151 -9.05 -16.46 -13.48
CA GLU A 151 -8.39 -17.68 -13.95
C GLU A 151 -7.82 -17.51 -15.37
N PRO A 152 -6.72 -18.20 -15.75
CA PRO A 152 -5.93 -19.16 -14.95
C PRO A 152 -4.75 -18.55 -14.17
N LEU A 153 -4.26 -17.37 -14.55
CA LEU A 153 -3.11 -16.68 -13.91
C LEU A 153 -3.36 -15.17 -13.73
N GLY A 154 -4.61 -14.76 -13.81
CA GLY A 154 -5.06 -13.39 -13.72
C GLY A 154 -5.32 -12.93 -12.29
N ARG A 155 -5.28 -11.62 -12.13
CA ARG A 155 -5.73 -10.89 -10.96
C ARG A 155 -6.56 -9.69 -11.41
N LEU A 156 -7.63 -9.43 -10.66
CA LEU A 156 -8.41 -8.20 -10.74
C LEU A 156 -7.91 -7.26 -9.65
N PHE A 157 -7.66 -6.00 -9.99
CA PHE A 157 -7.37 -4.96 -9.02
C PHE A 157 -8.41 -3.86 -9.14
N TRP A 158 -9.06 -3.51 -8.04
CA TRP A 158 -9.85 -2.29 -7.92
C TRP A 158 -9.16 -1.35 -6.94
N ILE A 159 -8.70 -0.21 -7.45
CA ILE A 159 -7.98 0.80 -6.68
C ILE A 159 -8.86 2.05 -6.66
N ASP A 160 -9.38 2.37 -5.47
CA ASP A 160 -10.30 3.48 -5.28
C ASP A 160 -9.56 4.70 -4.75
N PHE A 161 -9.82 5.86 -5.35
CA PHE A 161 -9.25 7.16 -4.99
C PHE A 161 -10.37 8.10 -4.56
N ALA A 162 -10.12 8.92 -3.54
CA ALA A 162 -11.07 9.96 -3.13
C ALA A 162 -10.34 11.28 -2.89
N GLY A 163 -11.08 12.38 -3.04
CA GLY A 163 -10.60 13.74 -2.81
C GLY A 163 -11.50 14.75 -3.49
N ASP A 164 -11.71 15.91 -2.86
CA ASP A 164 -12.68 16.91 -3.30
C ASP A 164 -12.48 17.33 -4.76
N ASP A 165 -11.23 17.47 -5.18
CA ASP A 165 -10.87 17.88 -6.54
C ASP A 165 -11.23 16.85 -7.61
N ILE A 166 -11.19 15.56 -7.29
CA ILE A 166 -11.58 14.49 -8.23
C ILE A 166 -13.07 14.20 -8.13
N ALA A 167 -13.70 14.42 -6.97
CA ALA A 167 -15.13 14.21 -6.76
C ALA A 167 -15.99 15.11 -7.66
N ARG A 168 -15.51 16.31 -8.01
CA ARG A 168 -16.21 17.25 -8.91
C ARG A 168 -16.02 16.97 -10.41
N ARG A 169 -15.21 15.98 -10.79
CA ARG A 169 -14.94 15.66 -12.20
C ARG A 169 -15.94 14.67 -12.77
N ASP A 170 -16.16 14.76 -14.07
CA ASP A 170 -17.03 13.86 -14.83
C ASP A 170 -16.26 12.67 -15.43
N ASN A 171 -16.98 11.60 -15.78
CA ASN A 171 -16.39 10.44 -16.46
C ASN A 171 -15.66 10.88 -17.75
N GLY A 172 -14.44 10.36 -17.95
CA GLY A 172 -13.55 10.77 -19.04
C GLY A 172 -12.54 11.88 -18.67
N ALA A 173 -12.78 12.63 -17.60
CA ALA A 173 -11.85 13.69 -17.16
C ALA A 173 -10.58 13.18 -16.46
N LEU A 174 -10.54 11.89 -16.09
CA LEU A 174 -9.43 11.24 -15.41
C LEU A 174 -9.04 9.96 -16.16
N ASP A 175 -7.75 9.64 -16.08
CA ASP A 175 -7.18 8.39 -16.55
C ASP A 175 -6.15 7.87 -15.52
N ALA A 176 -5.61 6.68 -15.73
CA ALA A 176 -4.58 6.09 -14.90
C ALA A 176 -3.31 5.80 -15.70
N ASP A 177 -2.18 6.27 -15.17
CA ASP A 177 -0.85 5.84 -15.58
C ASP A 177 -0.49 4.55 -14.86
N LEU A 178 -0.05 3.57 -15.64
CA LEU A 178 0.31 2.24 -15.16
C LEU A 178 1.75 1.93 -15.51
N GLN A 179 2.47 1.37 -14.55
CA GLN A 179 3.73 0.68 -14.80
C GLN A 179 3.57 -0.76 -14.33
N ILE A 180 3.81 -1.70 -15.23
CA ILE A 180 3.73 -3.13 -14.96
C ILE A 180 5.12 -3.69 -15.17
N GLY A 181 5.66 -4.34 -14.15
CA GLY A 181 6.95 -5.01 -14.21
C GLY A 181 6.93 -6.20 -15.17
N PRO A 182 8.10 -6.74 -15.53
CA PRO A 182 8.22 -7.86 -16.46
C PRO A 182 7.51 -9.12 -15.93
N GLY A 183 7.01 -9.96 -16.82
CA GLY A 183 6.34 -11.22 -16.47
C GLY A 183 4.82 -11.08 -16.25
N ALA A 184 4.23 -9.95 -16.63
CA ALA A 184 2.79 -9.77 -16.66
C ALA A 184 2.35 -8.84 -17.79
N ARG A 185 1.11 -9.03 -18.22
CA ARG A 185 0.45 -8.18 -19.22
C ARG A 185 -0.87 -7.63 -18.71
N LEU A 186 -1.17 -6.39 -19.08
CA LEU A 186 -2.48 -5.79 -18.89
C LEU A 186 -3.46 -6.37 -19.90
N LEU A 187 -4.60 -6.87 -19.44
CA LEU A 187 -5.71 -7.28 -20.30
C LEU A 187 -6.70 -6.14 -20.49
N ARG A 188 -7.06 -5.49 -19.38
CA ARG A 188 -8.07 -4.44 -19.38
C ARG A 188 -7.74 -3.38 -18.33
N LYS A 189 -7.98 -2.13 -18.69
CA LYS A 189 -8.00 -0.98 -17.78
C LYS A 189 -9.34 -0.28 -17.95
N SER A 190 -9.94 0.13 -16.84
CA SER A 190 -11.02 1.11 -16.85
C SER A 190 -10.86 2.07 -15.68
N VAL A 191 -11.24 3.33 -15.91
CA VAL A 191 -11.25 4.39 -14.91
C VAL A 191 -12.64 4.97 -14.89
N ARG A 192 -13.31 4.91 -13.74
CA ARG A 192 -14.71 5.34 -13.63
C ARG A 192 -14.99 5.96 -12.29
N LYS A 193 -15.86 6.97 -12.31
CA LYS A 193 -16.43 7.55 -11.09
C LYS A 193 -17.42 6.56 -10.48
N ASN A 194 -17.35 6.39 -9.17
CA ASN A 194 -18.33 5.66 -8.38
C ASN A 194 -19.52 6.59 -8.09
N PRO A 195 -20.74 6.27 -8.56
CA PRO A 195 -21.91 7.13 -8.31
C PRO A 195 -22.36 7.12 -6.85
N ALA A 196 -21.99 6.11 -6.05
CA ALA A 196 -22.45 5.98 -4.67
C ALA A 196 -21.80 7.00 -3.72
N ASP A 197 -20.53 7.34 -3.94
CA ASP A 197 -19.72 8.14 -3.00
C ASP A 197 -18.80 9.17 -3.70
N ALA A 198 -18.94 9.33 -5.01
CA ALA A 198 -18.10 10.20 -5.85
C ALA A 198 -16.59 9.88 -5.84
N SER A 199 -16.18 8.73 -5.30
CA SER A 199 -14.82 8.22 -5.45
C SER A 199 -14.53 7.80 -6.90
N TRP A 200 -13.28 7.53 -7.22
CA TRP A 200 -12.85 7.08 -8.54
C TRP A 200 -12.17 5.74 -8.47
N ARG A 201 -12.66 4.77 -9.25
CA ARG A 201 -12.10 3.43 -9.33
C ARG A 201 -11.25 3.27 -10.58
N VAL A 202 -10.01 2.86 -10.38
CA VAL A 202 -9.19 2.24 -11.43
C VAL A 202 -9.35 0.73 -11.31
N ALA A 203 -9.95 0.10 -12.31
CA ALA A 203 -10.08 -1.35 -12.39
C ALA A 203 -9.12 -1.93 -13.44
N LEU A 204 -8.30 -2.87 -13.01
CA LEU A 204 -7.26 -3.51 -13.82
C LEU A 204 -7.47 -5.02 -13.85
N GLU A 205 -7.33 -5.59 -15.04
CA GLU A 205 -7.22 -7.03 -15.25
C GLU A 205 -5.79 -7.30 -15.71
N VAL A 206 -5.02 -8.04 -14.92
CA VAL A 206 -3.59 -8.30 -15.18
C VAL A 206 -3.37 -9.80 -15.12
N VAL A 207 -2.67 -10.35 -16.10
CA VAL A 207 -2.32 -11.78 -16.11
C VAL A 207 -0.82 -11.96 -16.09
N ALA A 208 -0.35 -12.84 -15.22
CA ALA A 208 1.05 -13.24 -15.18
C ALA A 208 1.36 -14.14 -16.39
N GLU A 209 2.55 -13.99 -16.96
CA GLU A 209 3.02 -14.80 -18.09
C GLU A 209 3.44 -16.21 -17.64
N ALA A 210 3.89 -16.34 -16.40
CA ALA A 210 4.29 -17.60 -15.78
C ALA A 210 3.98 -17.60 -14.27
N PRO A 211 3.72 -18.77 -13.66
CA PRO A 211 3.53 -18.88 -12.23
C PRO A 211 4.84 -18.62 -11.47
N GLY A 212 4.72 -18.24 -10.18
CA GLY A 212 5.86 -18.15 -9.26
C GLY A 212 6.75 -16.91 -9.40
N ARG A 213 6.54 -16.07 -10.41
CA ARG A 213 7.27 -14.80 -10.56
C ARG A 213 6.52 -13.65 -9.91
N ALA A 214 7.18 -12.92 -9.01
CA ALA A 214 6.64 -11.69 -8.46
C ALA A 214 6.57 -10.60 -9.53
N VAL A 215 5.47 -9.86 -9.56
CA VAL A 215 5.21 -8.75 -10.49
C VAL A 215 4.93 -7.50 -9.68
N GLU A 216 5.64 -6.42 -9.99
CA GLU A 216 5.35 -5.10 -9.42
C GLU A 216 4.38 -4.35 -10.33
N LEU A 217 3.33 -3.78 -9.74
CA LEU A 217 2.40 -2.90 -10.43
C LEU A 217 2.36 -1.55 -9.71
N ARG A 218 2.47 -0.47 -10.48
CA ARG A 218 2.27 0.90 -10.00
C ARG A 218 1.12 1.51 -10.77
N CYS A 219 0.23 2.16 -10.03
CA CYS A 219 -0.93 2.86 -10.57
C CYS A 219 -0.96 4.27 -10.00
N ARG A 220 -1.11 5.27 -10.88
CA ARG A 220 -1.31 6.66 -10.50
C ARG A 220 -2.50 7.22 -11.26
N LEU A 221 -3.45 7.80 -10.52
CA LEU A 221 -4.53 8.59 -11.12
C LEU A 221 -3.97 9.91 -11.63
N ARG A 222 -4.38 10.32 -12.84
CA ARG A 222 -4.01 11.59 -13.46
C ARG A 222 -5.19 12.22 -14.19
N ALA A 223 -5.04 13.50 -14.53
CA ALA A 223 -5.95 14.14 -15.48
C ALA A 223 -5.92 13.40 -16.82
N GLY A 224 -7.10 13.22 -17.44
CA GLY A 224 -7.21 12.73 -18.80
C GLY A 224 -6.52 13.68 -19.79
N TYR A 225 -6.15 13.16 -20.96
CA TYR A 225 -5.78 14.04 -22.07
C TYR A 225 -7.06 14.71 -22.57
N GLN A 226 -7.12 16.04 -22.53
CA GLN A 226 -8.08 16.80 -23.32
C GLN A 226 -7.54 16.93 -24.74
#